data_AF-A0AA91KMA9-F1
#
_entry.id   AF-A0AA91KMA9-F1
#
_cell.length_a   1.000
_cell.length_b   1.000
_cell.length_c   1.000
_cell.angle_alpha   90.00
_cell.angle_beta   90.00
_cell.angle_gamma   90.00
#
_symmetry.space_group_name_H-M   'P 1'
#
loop_
_entity.id
_entity.type
_entity.pdbx_description
1 polymer ?
#
loop_
_entity_poly.entity_id
_entity_poly.type
_entity_poly.pdbx_seq_one_letter_code
_entity_poly.pdbx_strand_id
1 'polypeptide(L)'
;MKPTVFGLLAALAFSVAAPLASAETTSAVGAFNQDQALAEKGDAEAQFRLGSRYEKGEGVPIDVMKAIGWYRLAAENGSTKAQVNLGGIYMEGAAGVRRNYAEAKDGT
;
A
#
# COMPACT_ATOMS: atom_id res chain seq x y z
N MET A 1 20.08 -8.37 -21.81
CA MET A 1 19.07 -9.04 -20.95
C MET A 1 19.37 -8.62 -19.52
N LYS A 2 18.47 -7.88 -18.85
CA LYS A 2 18.68 -7.43 -17.47
C LYS A 2 18.29 -8.59 -16.52
N PRO A 3 19.14 -8.99 -15.55
CA PRO A 3 18.74 -9.99 -14.58
C PRO A 3 17.84 -9.34 -13.51
N THR A 4 16.64 -9.89 -13.35
CA THR A 4 15.70 -9.56 -12.29
C THR A 4 16.13 -10.32 -11.03
N VAL A 5 16.66 -9.62 -10.04
CA VAL A 5 16.97 -10.18 -8.72
C VAL A 5 15.74 -9.98 -7.84
N PHE A 6 14.83 -10.95 -7.82
CA PHE A 6 13.85 -11.05 -6.75
C PHE A 6 14.53 -11.68 -5.54
N GLY A 7 14.83 -10.84 -4.56
CA GLY A 7 15.40 -11.23 -3.27
C GLY A 7 14.46 -12.18 -2.53
N LEU A 8 14.98 -13.37 -2.31
CA LEU A 8 14.47 -14.45 -1.48
C LEU A 8 14.41 -14.01 -0.01
N LEU A 9 13.24 -14.08 0.64
CA LEU A 9 13.16 -14.30 2.09
C LEU A 9 11.97 -15.22 2.41
N ALA A 10 12.31 -16.44 2.78
CA ALA A 10 11.43 -17.44 3.38
C ALA A 10 11.29 -17.17 4.88
N ALA A 11 10.11 -17.40 5.46
CA ALA A 11 9.99 -17.87 6.85
C ALA A 11 8.59 -18.45 7.17
N LEU A 12 8.60 -19.77 7.37
CA LEU A 12 7.84 -20.56 8.35
C LEU A 12 6.30 -20.64 8.25
N ALA A 13 5.87 -21.84 7.83
CA ALA A 13 4.55 -22.40 8.09
C ALA A 13 4.27 -22.47 9.60
N PHE A 14 3.17 -21.85 10.04
CA PHE A 14 2.58 -22.11 11.35
C PHE A 14 1.31 -22.95 11.14
N SER A 15 1.40 -24.22 11.54
CA SER A 15 0.29 -25.16 11.62
C SER A 15 -0.44 -24.95 12.94
N VAL A 16 -1.75 -24.65 12.90
CA VAL A 16 -2.70 -24.95 13.97
C VAL A 16 -4.02 -25.39 13.34
N ALA A 17 -4.48 -26.57 13.77
CA ALA A 17 -5.80 -27.11 13.50
C ALA A 17 -6.75 -26.86 14.70
N ALA A 18 -8.00 -26.53 14.35
CA ALA A 18 -9.27 -26.58 15.11
C ALA A 18 -9.56 -25.49 16.19
N PRO A 19 -10.84 -25.14 16.51
CA PRO A 19 -12.13 -25.71 16.07
C PRO A 19 -13.16 -24.68 15.50
N LEU A 20 -14.25 -25.21 14.93
CA LEU A 20 -15.45 -24.48 14.50
C LEU A 20 -16.07 -23.68 15.66
N ALA A 21 -16.10 -22.35 15.57
CA ALA A 21 -17.01 -21.50 16.36
C ALA A 21 -17.22 -20.14 15.69
N SER A 22 -18.50 -19.77 15.55
CA SER A 22 -19.04 -18.41 15.37
C SER A 22 -18.58 -17.61 14.14
N ALA A 23 -19.27 -17.85 13.03
CA ALA A 23 -19.44 -16.87 11.97
C ALA A 23 -20.12 -15.60 12.53
N GLU A 24 -19.42 -14.46 12.54
CA GLU A 24 -19.95 -13.10 12.25
C GLU A 24 -18.95 -11.97 12.48
N THR A 25 -17.77 -12.20 13.07
CA THR A 25 -16.68 -11.21 13.14
C THR A 25 -15.67 -11.31 11.99
N THR A 26 -15.85 -12.29 11.11
CA THR A 26 -14.94 -12.63 9.99
C THR A 26 -15.04 -11.69 8.79
N SER A 27 -16.06 -10.84 8.70
CA SER A 27 -16.32 -10.01 7.50
C SER A 27 -15.23 -8.95 7.26
N ALA A 28 -14.81 -8.21 8.29
CA ALA A 28 -13.85 -7.11 8.13
C ALA A 28 -12.38 -7.58 8.18
N VAL A 29 -12.04 -8.44 9.14
CA VAL A 29 -10.68 -9.00 9.29
C VAL A 29 -10.38 -10.02 8.17
N GLY A 30 -11.38 -10.81 7.76
CA GLY A 30 -11.24 -11.73 6.63
C GLY A 30 -11.02 -10.99 5.31
N ALA A 31 -11.73 -9.89 5.08
CA ALA A 31 -11.54 -9.06 3.88
C ALA A 31 -10.15 -8.40 3.84
N PHE A 32 -9.62 -7.95 4.98
CA PHE A 32 -8.26 -7.42 5.06
C PHE A 32 -7.20 -8.47 4.70
N ASN A 33 -7.29 -9.66 5.32
CA ASN A 33 -6.35 -10.74 5.07
C ASN A 33 -6.40 -11.25 3.62
N GLN A 34 -7.59 -11.26 3.01
CA GLN A 34 -7.76 -11.66 1.63
C GLN A 34 -7.19 -10.61 0.65
N ASP A 35 -7.43 -9.31 0.90
CA ASP A 35 -6.80 -8.23 0.13
C ASP A 35 -5.28 -8.29 0.23
N GLN A 36 -4.72 -8.57 1.41
CA GLN A 36 -3.28 -8.72 1.57
C GLN A 36 -2.72 -9.89 0.75
N ALA A 37 -3.34 -11.07 0.83
CA ALA A 37 -2.91 -12.24 0.08
C ALA A 37 -2.98 -12.05 -1.45
N LEU A 38 -3.98 -11.29 -1.94
CA LEU A 38 -4.08 -10.94 -3.36
C LEU A 38 -3.05 -9.88 -3.76
N ALA A 39 -2.80 -8.89 -2.90
CA ALA A 39 -1.81 -7.85 -3.13
C ALA A 39 -0.39 -8.42 -3.24
N GLU A 40 -0.06 -9.40 -2.39
CA GLU A 40 1.20 -10.15 -2.45
C GLU A 40 1.35 -11.00 -3.71
N LYS A 41 0.24 -11.41 -4.34
CA LYS A 41 0.22 -12.13 -5.63
C LYS A 41 0.28 -11.23 -6.86
N GLY A 42 0.33 -9.91 -6.68
CA GLY A 42 0.41 -8.96 -7.79
C GLY A 42 -0.93 -8.46 -8.30
N ASP A 43 -2.04 -8.71 -7.58
CA ASP A 43 -3.34 -8.15 -7.98
C ASP A 43 -3.34 -6.63 -7.79
N ALA A 44 -3.41 -5.91 -8.91
CA ALA A 44 -3.23 -4.46 -8.92
C ALA A 44 -4.35 -3.71 -8.15
N GLU A 45 -5.56 -4.26 -8.10
CA GLU A 45 -6.65 -3.66 -7.34
C GLU A 45 -6.50 -3.91 -5.84
N ALA A 46 -6.08 -5.10 -5.44
CA ALA A 46 -5.80 -5.43 -4.05
C ALA A 46 -4.62 -4.62 -3.50
N GLN A 47 -3.56 -4.44 -4.30
CA GLN A 47 -2.45 -3.55 -3.95
C GLN A 47 -2.92 -2.10 -3.76
N PHE A 48 -3.78 -1.61 -4.65
CA PHE A 48 -4.39 -0.28 -4.48
C PHE A 48 -5.24 -0.18 -3.19
N ARG A 49 -6.09 -1.17 -2.92
CA ARG A 49 -6.91 -1.21 -1.70
C ARG A 49 -6.04 -1.23 -0.44
N LEU A 50 -4.97 -2.03 -0.44
CA LEU A 50 -4.06 -2.12 0.69
C LEU A 50 -3.31 -0.79 0.92
N GLY A 51 -2.89 -0.12 -0.16
CA GLY A 51 -2.35 1.23 -0.09
C GLY A 51 -3.32 2.23 0.54
N SER A 52 -4.58 2.21 0.12
CA SER A 52 -5.62 3.09 0.66
C SER A 52 -5.93 2.83 2.14
N ARG A 53 -5.89 1.57 2.58
CA ARG A 53 -6.07 1.23 3.99
C ARG A 53 -4.93 1.78 4.85
N TYR A 54 -3.67 1.69 4.40
CA TYR A 54 -2.53 2.29 5.10
C TYR A 54 -2.56 3.82 5.09
N GLU A 55 -3.08 4.44 4.04
CA GLU A 55 -3.26 5.90 3.96
C GLU A 55 -4.32 6.39 4.96
N LYS A 56 -5.45 5.70 5.05
CA LYS A 56 -6.61 6.11 5.85
C LYS A 56 -6.65 5.53 7.27
N GLY A 57 -5.82 4.54 7.56
CA GLY A 57 -5.85 3.81 8.83
C GLY A 57 -7.01 2.81 8.95
N GLU A 58 -7.48 2.25 7.84
CA GLU A 58 -8.64 1.35 7.82
C GLU A 58 -8.24 -0.09 8.20
N GLY A 59 -8.36 -0.41 9.49
CA GLY A 59 -8.00 -1.72 10.03
C GLY A 59 -6.49 -1.94 10.22
N VAL A 60 -5.68 -0.93 9.91
CA VAL A 60 -4.23 -0.86 10.14
C VAL A 60 -3.84 0.54 10.64
N PRO A 61 -2.73 0.70 11.37
CA PRO A 61 -2.18 2.03 11.66
C PRO A 61 -1.87 2.80 10.37
N ILE A 62 -2.07 4.13 10.40
CA ILE A 62 -1.70 5.00 9.28
C ILE A 62 -0.19 4.90 9.04
N ASP A 63 0.18 4.60 7.79
CA ASP A 63 1.56 4.53 7.33
C ASP A 63 1.63 4.96 5.86
N VAL A 64 1.87 6.25 5.65
CA VAL A 64 1.91 6.86 4.32
C VAL A 64 3.02 6.27 3.46
N MET A 65 4.14 5.86 4.06
CA MET A 65 5.26 5.28 3.30
C MET A 65 4.90 3.88 2.78
N LYS A 66 4.23 3.05 3.58
CA LYS A 66 3.66 1.79 3.10
C LYS A 66 2.58 2.01 2.06
N ALA A 67 1.72 3.01 2.24
CA ALA A 67 0.69 3.35 1.25
C ALA A 67 1.31 3.66 -0.12
N ILE A 68 2.33 4.51 -0.17
CA ILE A 68 3.07 4.83 -1.39
C ILE A 68 3.72 3.58 -2.00
N GLY A 69 4.30 2.70 -1.18
CA GLY A 69 4.89 1.44 -1.65
C GLY A 69 3.87 0.55 -2.36
N TRP A 70 2.69 0.38 -1.76
CA TRP A 70 1.59 -0.39 -2.36
C TRP A 70 1.02 0.26 -3.61
N TYR A 71 0.87 1.58 -3.62
CA TYR A 71 0.44 2.31 -4.81
C TYR A 71 1.44 2.19 -5.97
N ARG A 72 2.75 2.16 -5.69
CA ARG A 72 3.77 1.92 -6.73
C ARG A 72 3.64 0.54 -7.36
N LEU A 73 3.52 -0.50 -6.53
CA LEU A 73 3.30 -1.86 -7.02
C LEU A 73 2.00 -1.96 -7.84
N ALA A 74 0.92 -1.37 -7.36
CA ALA A 74 -0.36 -1.33 -8.07
C ALA A 74 -0.23 -0.64 -9.44
N ALA A 75 0.48 0.49 -9.49
CA ALA A 75 0.73 1.23 -10.72
C ALA A 75 1.61 0.46 -11.72
N GLU A 76 2.63 -0.25 -11.24
CA GLU A 76 3.49 -1.15 -12.02
C GLU A 76 2.71 -2.32 -12.60
N ASN A 77 1.72 -2.84 -11.85
CA ASN A 77 0.82 -3.90 -12.29
C ASN A 77 -0.41 -3.39 -13.07
N GLY A 78 -0.42 -2.11 -13.47
CA GLY A 78 -1.41 -1.56 -14.41
C GLY A 78 -2.64 -0.89 -13.78
N SER A 79 -2.66 -0.66 -12.46
CA SER A 79 -3.73 0.10 -11.81
C SER A 79 -3.65 1.59 -12.15
N THR A 80 -4.55 2.06 -13.02
CA THR A 80 -4.68 3.47 -13.37
C THR A 80 -5.04 4.35 -12.16
N LYS A 81 -5.84 3.83 -11.23
CA LYS A 81 -6.18 4.51 -9.97
C LYS A 81 -4.93 4.77 -9.13
N ALA A 82 -4.04 3.79 -9.03
CA ALA A 82 -2.79 3.94 -8.31
C ALA A 82 -1.83 4.94 -8.98
N GLN A 83 -1.78 4.94 -10.32
CA GLN A 83 -1.01 5.93 -11.07
C GLN A 83 -1.51 7.36 -10.81
N VAL A 84 -2.83 7.58 -10.80
CA VAL A 84 -3.43 8.88 -10.49
C VAL A 84 -3.10 9.31 -9.06
N ASN A 85 -3.27 8.41 -8.08
CA ASN A 85 -2.97 8.72 -6.67
C ASN A 85 -1.50 9.06 -6.45
N LEU A 86 -0.57 8.30 -7.06
CA LEU A 86 0.85 8.64 -6.99
C LEU A 86 1.17 9.99 -7.64
N GLY A 87 0.53 10.30 -8.77
CA GLY A 87 0.64 11.60 -9.40
C GLY A 87 0.25 12.74 -8.45
N GLY A 88 -0.87 12.58 -7.74
CA GLY A 88 -1.32 13.51 -6.70
C GLY A 88 -0.29 13.69 -5.58
N ILE A 89 0.18 12.59 -4.99
CA ILE A 89 1.15 12.59 -3.88
C ILE A 89 2.45 13.32 -4.27
N TYR A 90 2.99 13.06 -5.48
CA TYR A 90 4.21 13.73 -5.93
C TYR A 90 3.98 15.22 -6.23
N MET A 91 2.84 15.59 -6.78
CA MET A 91 2.53 16.99 -7.06
C MET A 91 2.36 17.79 -5.76
N GLU A 92 1.69 17.25 -4.76
CA GLU A 92 1.55 17.88 -3.44
C GLU A 92 2.91 18.03 -2.75
N GLY A 93 3.73 16.96 -2.76
CA GLY A 93 5.09 17.03 -2.23
C GLY A 93 5.94 18.09 -2.93
N ALA A 94 5.89 18.15 -4.27
CA ALA A 94 6.61 19.16 -5.05
C ALA A 94 6.09 20.59 -4.82
N ALA A 95 4.79 20.76 -4.61
CA ALA A 95 4.20 22.05 -4.27
C ALA A 95 4.64 22.52 -2.87
N GLY A 96 4.65 21.63 -1.87
CA GLY A 96 5.13 21.92 -0.53
C GLY A 96 6.60 22.33 -0.51
N VAL A 97 7.45 21.63 -1.26
CA VAL A 97 8.87 21.98 -1.41
C VAL A 97 9.02 23.36 -2.07
N ARG A 98 8.34 23.62 -3.19
CA ARG A 98 8.41 24.93 -3.88
C ARG A 98 7.94 26.09 -2.99
N ARG A 99 6.88 25.89 -2.21
CA ARG A 99 6.36 26.91 -1.29
C ARG A 99 7.39 27.25 -0.21
N ASN A 100 8.01 26.26 0.41
CA ASN A 100 9.03 26.47 1.43
C ASN A 100 10.24 27.26 0.87
N TYR A 101 10.69 26.92 -0.34
CA TYR A 101 11.73 27.71 -1.02
C TYR A 101 11.29 29.16 -1.29
N ALA A 102 10.02 29.39 -1.62
CA ALA A 102 9.49 30.72 -1.86
C ALA A 102 9.36 31.57 -0.59
N GLU A 103 8.98 30.97 0.52
CA GLU A 103 8.93 31.64 1.83
C GLU A 103 10.35 31.94 2.36
N ALA A 104 11.32 31.04 2.14
CA ALA A 104 12.70 31.26 2.56
C ALA A 104 13.40 32.41 1.81
N LYS A 105 13.07 32.63 0.53
CA LYS A 105 13.68 33.69 -0.30
C LYS A 105 13.06 35.08 -0.11
N ASP A 106 11.79 35.15 0.31
CA ASP A 106 11.07 36.43 0.47
C ASP A 106 11.12 36.95 1.92
N GLY A 107 11.73 36.17 2.85
CA GLY A 107 11.87 36.50 4.27
C GLY A 107 13.18 37.20 4.67
N THR A 108 13.97 37.71 3.72
CA THR A 108 15.22 38.48 3.95
C THR A 108 15.13 39.88 3.39
#